data_AF-A0A6I4NRJ2-F1
#
_entry.id   AF-A0A6I4NRJ2-F1
#
_cell.length_a   1.000
_cell.length_b   1.000
_cell.length_c   1.000
_cell.angle_alpha   90.00
_cell.angle_beta   90.00
_cell.angle_gamma   90.00
#
_symmetry.space_group_name_H-M   'P 1'
#
loop_
_entity.id
_entity.type
_entity.pdbx_description
1 polymer ?
#
loop_
_entity_poly.entity_id
_entity_poly.type
_entity_poly.pdbx_seq_one_letter_code
_entity_poly.pdbx_strand_id
1 'polypeptide(L)' 'MNKPTKKKNNYNTEILKRLLQKYGVSKRYITMSLSGDRESETSAKIKTDYKLMEKEISKTLNGL' A
#
# COMPACT_ATOMS: atom_id res chain seq x y z
N MET A 1 27.12 -8.30 13.87
CA MET A 1 25.81 -8.36 13.17
C MET A 1 25.71 -7.17 12.22
N ASN A 2 26.22 -7.30 10.99
CA ASN A 2 26.01 -6.31 9.93
C ASN A 2 24.98 -6.89 8.96
N LYS A 3 23.68 -6.73 9.26
CA LYS A 3 22.62 -7.01 8.29
C LYS A 3 22.15 -5.66 7.74
N PRO A 4 22.13 -5.45 6.40
CA PRO A 4 21.60 -4.22 5.84
C PRO A 4 20.11 -4.12 6.19
N THR A 5 19.72 -3.03 6.85
CA THR A 5 18.33 -2.74 7.19
C THR A 5 17.57 -2.45 5.89
N LYS A 6 16.45 -3.14 5.65
CA LYS A 6 15.60 -2.85 4.49
C LYS A 6 15.15 -1.38 4.56
N LYS A 7 15.28 -0.65 3.45
CA LYS A 7 14.79 0.73 3.33
C LYS A 7 13.29 0.74 3.63
N LYS A 8 12.84 1.67 4.49
CA LYS A 8 11.42 1.81 4.84
C LYS A 8 10.65 2.33 3.62
N ASN A 9 9.54 1.68 3.30
CA ASN A 9 8.63 2.15 2.27
C ASN A 9 7.79 3.31 2.82
N ASN A 10 7.77 4.43 2.10
CA ASN A 10 6.92 5.57 2.40
C ASN A 10 5.61 5.43 1.61
N TYR A 11 4.56 4.95 2.28
CA TYR A 11 3.23 4.82 1.70
C TYR A 11 2.38 6.07 1.97
N ASN A 12 1.51 6.42 1.03
CA ASN A 12 0.55 7.50 1.21
C ASN A 12 -0.45 7.14 2.33
N THR A 13 -0.48 7.95 3.38
CA THR A 13 -1.27 7.68 4.60
C THR A 13 -2.77 7.72 4.36
N GLU A 14 -3.26 8.56 3.44
CA GLU A 14 -4.68 8.67 3.12
C GLU A 14 -5.15 7.44 2.33
N ILE A 15 -4.35 6.96 1.38
CA ILE A 15 -4.62 5.69 0.68
C ILE A 15 -4.69 4.53 1.70
N LEU A 16 -3.75 4.46 2.65
CA LEU A 16 -3.76 3.43 3.69
C LEU A 16 -5.04 3.48 4.54
N LYS A 17 -5.49 4.67 4.95
CA LYS A 17 -6.76 4.83 5.69
C LYS A 17 -7.96 4.35 4.87
N ARG A 18 -7.99 4.69 3.58
CA ARG A 18 -9.07 4.27 2.69
C ARG A 18 -9.11 2.75 2.49
N LEU A 19 -7.95 2.12 2.33
CA LEU A 19 -7.83 0.67 2.26
C LEU A 19 -8.26 0.00 3.57
N LEU A 20 -7.93 0.59 4.72
CA LEU A 20 -8.35 0.08 6.03
C LEU A 20 -9.89 0.09 6.15
N GLN A 21 -10.53 1.17 5.74
CA GLN A 21 -11.99 1.26 5.69
C GLN A 21 -12.62 0.27 4.69
N LYS A 22 -12.02 0.11 3.50
CA LYS A 22 -12.56 -0.75 2.43
C LYS A 22 -12.48 -2.24 2.78
N TYR A 23 -11.36 -2.68 3.33
CA TYR A 23 -11.08 -4.10 3.55
C TYR A 23 -11.36 -4.56 4.99
N GLY A 24 -11.55 -3.64 5.94
CA GLY A 24 -11.80 -3.98 7.35
C GLY A 24 -10.63 -4.70 8.04
N VAL A 25 -9.41 -4.55 7.51
CA VAL A 25 -8.20 -5.22 8.01
C VAL A 25 -7.26 -4.24 8.72
N SER A 26 -6.36 -4.77 9.53
CA SER A 26 -5.36 -3.93 10.22
C SER A 26 -4.41 -3.22 9.26
N LYS A 27 -3.92 -2.04 9.66
CA LYS A 27 -2.88 -1.29 8.93
C LYS A 27 -1.64 -2.15 8.67
N ARG A 28 -1.25 -2.97 9.65
CA ARG A 28 -0.12 -3.90 9.52
C ARG A 28 -0.34 -4.89 8.37
N TYR A 29 -1.54 -5.47 8.27
CA TYR A 29 -1.87 -6.39 7.18
C TYR A 29 -1.73 -5.70 5.82
N ILE A 30 -2.28 -4.49 5.68
CA ILE A 30 -2.15 -3.70 4.45
C ILE A 30 -0.67 -3.46 4.12
N THR A 31 0.14 -3.01 5.07
CA THR A 31 1.57 -2.74 4.79
C THR A 31 2.35 -4.01 4.43
N MET A 32 2.03 -5.15 5.05
CA MET A 32 2.63 -6.44 4.69
C MET A 32 2.17 -6.92 3.31
N SER A 33 0.92 -6.61 2.95
CA SER A 33 0.42 -6.82 1.60
C SER A 33 1.20 -5.97 0.61
N LEU A 34 1.37 -4.67 0.87
CA LEU A 34 2.11 -3.78 -0.02
C LEU A 34 3.62 -4.09 -0.11
N SER A 35 4.24 -4.58 0.97
CA SER A 35 5.66 -4.96 0.97
C SER A 35 5.93 -6.29 0.25
N GLY A 36 4.90 -7.11 0.04
CA GLY A 36 5.03 -8.46 -0.50
C GLY A 36 5.29 -9.54 0.54
N ASP A 37 5.34 -9.21 1.84
CA ASP A 37 5.47 -10.20 2.91
C ASP A 37 4.21 -11.08 3.06
N ARG A 38 3.08 -10.65 2.49
CA ARG A 38 1.81 -11.42 2.44
C ARG A 38 1.41 -11.67 0.99
N GLU A 39 1.19 -12.93 0.66
CA GLU A 39 0.67 -13.36 -0.64
C GLU A 39 -0.66 -14.07 -0.41
N SER A 40 -1.75 -13.39 -0.75
CA SER A 40 -3.12 -13.87 -0.67
C SER A 40 -3.93 -13.15 -1.72
N GLU A 41 -5.12 -13.66 -2.06
CA GLU A 41 -6.00 -13.01 -3.02
C GLU A 41 -6.37 -11.59 -2.56
N THR A 42 -6.67 -11.42 -1.27
CA THR A 42 -6.95 -10.10 -0.67
C THR A 42 -5.72 -9.19 -0.72
N SER A 43 -4.53 -9.73 -0.46
CA SER A 43 -3.28 -8.97 -0.57
C SER A 43 -3.03 -8.48 -2.00
N ALA A 44 -3.32 -9.30 -3.01
CA ALA A 44 -3.21 -8.93 -4.41
C ALA A 44 -4.19 -7.78 -4.76
N LYS A 45 -5.44 -7.87 -4.30
CA LYS A 45 -6.44 -6.79 -4.48
C LYS A 45 -5.99 -5.49 -3.80
N ILE A 46 -5.47 -5.56 -2.56
CA ILE A 46 -4.91 -4.40 -1.85
C ILE A 46 -3.78 -3.74 -2.63
N LYS A 47 -2.84 -4.53 -3.18
CA LYS A 47 -1.72 -4.01 -3.99
C LYS A 47 -2.23 -3.28 -5.24
N THR A 48 -3.18 -3.87 -5.95
CA THR A 48 -3.76 -3.29 -7.17
C THR A 48 -4.49 -1.99 -6.86
N ASP A 49 -5.35 -1.99 -5.85
CA ASP A 49 -6.11 -0.80 -5.43
C ASP A 49 -5.18 0.35 -5.00
N TYR A 50 -4.15 0.05 -4.21
CA TYR A 50 -3.18 1.06 -3.78
C TYR A 50 -2.53 1.74 -5.00
N LYS A 51 -2.06 0.95 -5.97
CA LYS A 51 -1.42 1.47 -7.19
C LYS A 51 -2.37 2.29 -8.05
N LEU A 52 -3.64 1.89 -8.15
CA LEU A 52 -4.65 2.64 -8.90
C LEU A 52 -4.90 4.00 -8.25
N MET A 53 -5.12 4.05 -6.93
CA MET A 53 -5.33 5.30 -6.21
C MET A 53 -4.10 6.22 -6.29
N GLU A 54 -2.90 5.66 -6.17
CA GLU A 54 -1.64 6.43 -6.30
C GLU A 54 -1.48 7.00 -7.71
N LYS A 55 -1.86 6.24 -8.74
CA LYS A 55 -1.87 6.70 -10.13
C LYS A 55 -2.89 7.83 -10.35
N GLU A 56 -4.09 7.73 -9.77
CA GLU A 56 -5.11 8.76 -9.88
C GLU A 56 -4.69 10.06 -9.15
N ILE A 57 -4.12 9.93 -7.95
CA ILE A 57 -3.59 11.06 -7.19
C ILE A 57 -2.44 11.74 -7.96
N SER A 58 -1.49 10.95 -8.48
CA SER A 58 -0.40 11.53 -9.27
C SER A 58 -0.90 12.17 -10.56
N LYS A 59 -1.89 11.58 -11.24
CA LYS A 59 -2.51 12.18 -12.43
C LYS A 59 -3.17 13.53 -12.12
N THR A 60 -3.98 13.59 -11.06
CA THR A 60 -4.66 14.82 -10.63
C THR A 60 -3.67 15.91 -10.20
N LEU A 61 -2.62 15.56 -9.47
CA LEU A 61 -1.57 16.51 -9.06
C LEU A 61 -0.73 17.02 -10.23
N ASN A 62 -0.46 16.16 -11.22
CA ASN A 62 0.37 16.51 -12.38
C ASN A 62 -0.45 17.10 -13.55
N GLY A 63 -1.78 17.24 -13.41
CA GLY A 63 -2.64 17.91 -14.38
C GLY A 63 -2.78 17.21 -15.74
N LEU A 64 -2.62 15.88 -15.79
CA LEU A 64 -2.82 15.06 -17.00
C LEU A 64 -4.25 14.55 -17.14
#